data_AF-A0A0Q6XI03-F1
#
_entry.id   AF-A0A0Q6XI03-F1
#
_cell.length_a   1.000
_cell.length_b   1.000
_cell.length_c   1.000
_cell.angle_alpha   90.00
_cell.angle_beta   90.00
_cell.angle_gamma   90.00
#
_symmetry.space_group_name_H-M   'P 1'
#
loop_
_entity.id
_entity.type
_entity.pdbx_description
1 polymer ?
#
loop_
_entity_poly.entity_id
_entity_poly.type
_entity_poly.pdbx_seq_one_letter_code
_entity_poly.pdbx_strand_id
1 'polypeptide(L)'
;MSEEVSQGQPSLPIAHLVSRRSVEEDRAWSQLYAAIHQPSAAEEVVKQLDGDAQSKRNHLALYIRAKTTLREQKASEARNQRVGAFVRTALTFVVMGPLRLVTKAFAATRDVVVASMPPAKKEPATARTRALKNDPEFTSLTDLFSSVAAAPVSAKTSSRASRKAA
;
A
#
# COMPACT_ATOMS: atom_id res chain seq x y z
N MET A 1 79.58 -0.21 -51.75
CA MET A 1 78.28 0.35 -52.15
C MET A 1 77.24 -0.32 -51.28
N SER A 2 76.87 0.38 -50.21
CA SER A 2 75.90 -0.06 -49.21
C SER A 2 74.54 0.45 -49.68
N GLU A 3 73.65 -0.45 -50.06
CA GLU A 3 72.23 -0.14 -50.07
C GLU A 3 71.63 -0.84 -48.85
N GLU A 4 71.46 -0.05 -47.78
CA GLU A 4 70.66 -0.42 -46.63
C GLU A 4 69.25 -0.78 -47.10
N VAL A 5 68.89 -2.05 -46.92
CA VAL A 5 67.50 -2.48 -46.90
C VAL A 5 66.87 -1.85 -45.65
N SER A 6 66.34 -0.64 -45.82
CA SER A 6 65.51 0.04 -44.82
C SER A 6 64.23 -0.76 -44.63
N GLN A 7 64.31 -1.78 -43.76
CA GLN A 7 63.15 -2.49 -43.25
C GLN A 7 62.37 -1.52 -42.36
N GLY A 8 61.32 -0.93 -42.94
CA GLY A 8 60.34 -0.14 -42.22
C GLY A 8 59.71 -0.94 -41.09
N GLN A 9 60.04 -0.52 -39.88
CA GLN A 9 59.40 -0.79 -38.58
C GLN A 9 57.97 -1.37 -38.66
N PRO A 10 57.68 -2.51 -38.01
CA PRO A 10 56.31 -3.03 -37.95
C PRO A 10 55.46 -2.14 -37.02
N SER A 11 54.38 -1.55 -37.55
CA SER A 11 53.39 -0.74 -36.84
C SER A 11 52.48 -1.55 -35.89
N LEU A 12 53.04 -2.51 -35.14
CA LEU A 12 52.31 -3.63 -34.53
C LEU A 12 51.82 -3.53 -33.06
N PRO A 13 51.68 -2.38 -32.37
CA PRO A 13 50.94 -2.35 -31.11
C PRO A 13 49.44 -2.06 -31.28
N ILE A 14 49.05 -1.19 -32.21
CA ILE A 14 47.67 -0.67 -32.28
C ILE A 14 46.69 -1.69 -32.84
N ALA A 15 47.07 -2.41 -33.91
CA ALA A 15 46.19 -3.39 -34.55
C ALA A 15 45.79 -4.54 -33.61
N HIS A 16 46.73 -5.02 -32.80
CA HIS A 16 46.45 -6.07 -31.82
C HIS A 16 45.55 -5.58 -30.67
N LEU A 17 45.68 -4.31 -30.25
CA LEU A 17 44.78 -3.72 -29.26
C LEU A 17 43.35 -3.54 -29.80
N VAL A 18 43.20 -3.13 -31.06
CA VAL A 18 41.89 -3.06 -31.74
C VAL A 18 41.27 -4.45 -31.86
N SER A 19 42.06 -5.47 -32.20
CA SER A 19 41.59 -6.84 -32.31
C SER A 19 41.22 -7.45 -30.95
N ARG A 20 41.95 -7.12 -29.87
CA ARG A 20 41.54 -7.49 -28.51
C ARG A 20 40.23 -6.83 -28.10
N ARG A 21 40.07 -5.54 -28.39
CA ARG A 21 38.82 -4.82 -28.12
C ARG A 21 37.64 -5.48 -28.83
N SER A 22 37.77 -5.82 -30.11
CA SER A 22 36.67 -6.47 -30.86
C SER A 22 36.30 -7.83 -30.26
N VAL A 23 37.28 -8.62 -29.81
CA VAL A 23 37.02 -9.91 -29.16
C VAL A 23 36.31 -9.73 -27.81
N GLU A 24 36.69 -8.71 -27.03
CA GLU A 24 36.03 -8.40 -25.76
C GLU A 24 34.59 -7.88 -25.98
N GLU A 25 34.37 -7.07 -27.02
CA GLU A 25 33.05 -6.61 -27.44
C GLU A 25 32.16 -7.77 -27.88
N ASP A 26 32.65 -8.66 -28.73
CA ASP A 26 31.92 -9.86 -29.16
C ASP A 26 31.55 -10.75 -27.96
N ARG A 27 32.48 -10.89 -27.01
CA ARG A 27 32.22 -11.62 -25.76
C ARG A 27 31.17 -10.91 -24.92
N ALA A 28 31.20 -9.59 -24.81
CA ALA A 28 30.19 -8.82 -24.08
C ALA A 28 28.79 -8.99 -24.72
N TRP A 29 28.71 -8.93 -26.05
CA TRP A 29 27.46 -9.18 -26.77
C TRP A 29 26.94 -10.59 -26.53
N SER A 30 27.80 -11.61 -26.55
CA SER A 30 27.40 -13.00 -26.27
C SER A 30 26.78 -13.18 -24.88
N GLN A 31 27.34 -12.52 -23.86
CA GLN A 31 26.80 -12.54 -22.50
C GLN A 31 25.45 -11.84 -22.41
N LEU A 32 25.28 -10.74 -23.14
CA LEU A 32 24.03 -10.01 -23.23
C LEU A 32 22.92 -10.84 -23.88
N TYR A 33 23.24 -11.61 -24.93
CA TYR A 33 22.31 -12.57 -25.54
C TYR A 33 21.86 -13.66 -24.56
N ALA A 34 22.78 -14.17 -23.72
CA ALA A 34 22.43 -15.15 -22.69
C ALA A 34 21.55 -14.55 -21.58
N ALA A 35 21.82 -13.29 -21.20
CA ALA A 35 21.13 -12.58 -20.14
C ALA A 35 19.74 -12.03 -20.53
N ILE A 36 19.38 -12.02 -21.83
CA ILE A 36 18.16 -11.37 -22.35
C ILE A 36 16.84 -11.94 -21.81
N HIS A 37 16.90 -13.14 -21.24
CA HIS A 37 15.77 -13.76 -20.53
C HIS A 37 15.38 -13.01 -19.26
N GLN A 38 16.31 -12.22 -18.69
CA GLN A 38 16.02 -11.39 -17.53
C GLN A 38 15.37 -10.07 -17.97
N PRO A 39 14.22 -9.70 -17.38
CA PRO A 39 13.49 -8.51 -17.81
C PRO A 39 14.25 -7.21 -17.54
N SER A 40 15.01 -7.12 -16.44
CA SER A 40 15.83 -5.94 -16.13
C SER A 40 16.92 -5.70 -17.18
N ALA A 41 17.61 -6.76 -17.59
CA ALA A 41 18.61 -6.69 -18.66
C ALA A 41 17.95 -6.32 -20.00
N ALA A 42 16.78 -6.88 -20.32
CA ALA A 42 16.05 -6.54 -21.55
C ALA A 42 15.66 -5.06 -21.65
N GLU A 43 15.25 -4.43 -20.54
CA GLU A 43 14.95 -2.99 -20.49
C GLU A 43 16.16 -2.12 -20.81
N GLU A 44 17.29 -2.38 -20.17
CA GLU A 44 18.52 -1.63 -20.37
C GLU A 44 19.02 -1.75 -21.81
N VAL A 45 18.92 -2.96 -22.38
CA VAL A 45 19.35 -3.20 -23.76
C VAL A 45 18.42 -2.53 -24.76
N VAL A 46 17.10 -2.54 -24.55
CA VAL A 46 16.17 -1.78 -25.41
C VAL A 46 16.48 -0.29 -25.35
N LYS A 47 16.75 0.26 -24.15
CA LYS A 47 17.11 1.67 -23.97
C LYS A 47 18.40 2.04 -24.71
N GLN A 48 19.41 1.17 -24.66
CA GLN A 48 20.69 1.38 -25.35
C GLN A 48 20.53 1.27 -26.87
N LEU A 49 19.81 0.26 -27.37
CA LEU A 49 19.57 0.07 -28.81
C LEU A 49 18.62 1.11 -29.41
N ASP A 50 17.69 1.68 -28.65
CA ASP A 50 16.87 2.78 -29.14
C ASP A 50 17.66 4.09 -29.25
N GLY A 51 18.75 4.26 -28.47
CA GLY A 51 19.68 5.38 -28.59
C GLY A 51 20.70 5.25 -29.72
N ASP A 52 21.04 4.03 -30.15
CA ASP A 52 22.00 3.76 -31.23
C ASP A 52 21.36 2.99 -32.40
N ALA A 53 20.99 3.76 -33.43
CA ALA A 53 20.34 3.23 -34.62
C ALA A 53 21.22 2.28 -35.45
N GLN A 54 22.55 2.38 -35.35
CA GLN A 54 23.46 1.49 -36.07
C GLN A 54 23.57 0.14 -35.36
N SER A 55 23.75 0.14 -34.04
CA SER A 55 23.74 -1.09 -33.23
C SER A 55 22.38 -1.81 -33.27
N LYS A 56 21.27 -1.07 -33.34
CA LYS A 56 19.93 -1.64 -33.52
C LYS A 56 19.76 -2.42 -34.82
N ARG A 57 20.35 -1.94 -35.91
CA ARG A 57 20.31 -2.63 -37.21
C ARG A 57 21.16 -3.89 -37.18
N ASN A 58 22.33 -3.84 -36.54
CA ASN A 58 23.24 -4.99 -36.43
C ASN A 58 22.70 -6.09 -35.50
N HIS A 59 21.94 -5.72 -34.45
CA HIS A 59 21.42 -6.65 -33.45
C HIS A 59 19.88 -6.62 -33.34
N LEU A 60 19.18 -6.59 -34.48
CA LEU A 60 17.72 -6.53 -34.55
C LEU A 60 17.05 -7.72 -33.83
N ALA A 61 17.63 -8.93 -33.96
CA ALA A 61 17.09 -10.12 -33.32
C ALA A 61 17.07 -9.99 -31.79
N LEU A 62 18.12 -9.37 -31.21
CA LEU A 62 18.19 -9.09 -29.78
C LEU A 62 17.10 -8.11 -29.38
N TYR A 63 16.93 -7.01 -30.14
CA TYR A 63 15.89 -6.03 -29.89
C TYR A 63 14.48 -6.62 -29.87
N ILE A 64 14.16 -7.46 -30.85
CA ILE A 64 12.86 -8.14 -30.93
C ILE A 64 12.68 -9.05 -29.72
N ARG A 65 13.71 -9.84 -29.37
CA ARG A 65 13.66 -10.76 -28.23
C ARG A 65 13.51 -10.03 -26.89
N ALA A 66 14.19 -8.91 -26.71
CA ALA A 66 14.05 -8.06 -25.54
C ALA A 66 12.62 -7.51 -25.41
N LYS A 67 12.03 -7.06 -26.53
CA LYS A 67 10.63 -6.60 -26.53
C LYS A 67 9.64 -7.71 -26.22
N THR A 68 9.90 -8.94 -26.65
CA THR A 68 9.02 -10.08 -26.33
C THR A 68 9.11 -10.47 -24.86
N THR A 69 10.31 -10.50 -24.27
CA THR A 69 10.48 -10.85 -22.83
C THR A 69 9.78 -9.84 -21.93
N LEU A 70 9.84 -8.54 -22.25
CA LEU A 70 9.10 -7.50 -21.51
C LEU A 70 7.58 -7.65 -21.61
N ARG A 71 7.06 -8.10 -22.77
CA ARG A 71 5.62 -8.36 -22.92
C ARG A 71 5.18 -9.57 -22.10
N GLU A 72 5.97 -10.63 -22.08
CA GLU A 72 5.71 -11.84 -21.30
C GLU A 72 5.77 -11.58 -19.79
N GLN A 73 6.73 -10.76 -19.35
CA GLN A 73 6.82 -10.34 -17.96
C GLN A 73 5.58 -9.53 -17.56
N LYS A 74 5.18 -8.54 -18.35
CA LYS A 74 3.98 -7.74 -18.08
C LYS A 74 2.71 -8.60 -18.01
N ALA A 75 2.60 -9.61 -18.88
CA ALA A 75 1.50 -10.56 -18.85
C ALA A 75 1.51 -11.44 -17.59
N SER A 76 2.70 -11.89 -17.16
CA SER A 76 2.87 -12.68 -15.95
C SER A 76 2.62 -11.87 -14.69
N GLU A 77 3.04 -10.61 -14.66
CA GLU A 77 2.80 -9.69 -13.55
C GLU A 77 1.30 -9.37 -13.42
N ALA A 78 0.60 -9.11 -14.52
CA ALA A 78 -0.84 -8.88 -14.52
C ALA A 78 -1.63 -10.10 -13.97
N ARG A 79 -1.15 -11.32 -14.23
CA ARG A 79 -1.73 -12.54 -13.65
C ARG A 79 -1.45 -12.62 -12.14
N ASN A 80 -0.20 -12.39 -11.73
CA ASN A 80 0.19 -12.45 -10.32
C ASN A 80 -0.51 -11.39 -9.46
N GLN A 81 -0.74 -10.18 -10.00
CA GLN A 81 -1.50 -9.14 -9.32
C GLN A 81 -2.95 -9.57 -9.04
N ARG A 82 -3.61 -10.21 -10.01
CA ARG A 82 -4.98 -10.71 -9.82
C ARG A 82 -5.05 -11.80 -8.76
N VAL A 83 -4.07 -12.72 -8.76
CA VAL A 83 -4.01 -13.81 -7.77
C VAL A 83 -3.69 -13.26 -6.39
N GLY A 84 -2.72 -12.34 -6.25
CA GLY A 84 -2.37 -11.73 -4.98
C GLY A 84 -3.52 -10.93 -4.37
N ALA A 85 -4.22 -10.13 -5.20
CA ALA A 85 -5.42 -9.42 -4.78
C ALA A 85 -6.54 -10.37 -4.37
N PHE A 86 -6.77 -11.43 -5.14
CA PHE A 86 -7.78 -12.44 -4.82
C PHE A 86 -7.49 -13.15 -3.50
N VAL A 87 -6.26 -13.61 -3.29
CA VAL A 87 -5.83 -14.27 -2.05
C VAL A 87 -5.97 -13.33 -0.85
N ARG A 88 -5.58 -12.06 -0.99
CA ARG A 88 -5.73 -11.07 0.09
C ARG A 88 -7.19 -10.82 0.43
N THR A 89 -8.06 -10.71 -0.57
CA THR A 89 -9.51 -10.55 -0.37
C THR A 89 -10.11 -11.80 0.25
N ALA A 90 -9.78 -13.00 -0.25
CA ALA A 90 -10.26 -14.27 0.27
C ALA A 90 -9.87 -14.46 1.74
N LEU A 91 -8.60 -14.20 2.08
CA LEU A 91 -8.13 -14.26 3.47
C LEU A 91 -8.87 -13.23 4.34
N THR A 92 -9.08 -12.02 3.85
CA THR A 92 -9.83 -10.99 4.58
C THR A 92 -11.26 -11.44 4.85
N PHE A 93 -11.95 -12.04 3.86
CA PHE A 93 -13.31 -12.58 4.05
C PHE A 93 -13.34 -13.76 5.01
N VAL A 94 -12.41 -14.71 4.86
CA VAL A 94 -12.31 -15.91 5.72
C VAL A 94 -11.98 -15.53 7.16
N VAL A 95 -11.25 -14.43 7.42
CA VAL A 95 -10.94 -13.98 8.79
C VAL A 95 -12.04 -13.07 9.33
N MET A 96 -12.48 -12.06 8.58
CA MET A 96 -13.47 -11.08 9.06
C MET A 96 -14.88 -11.65 9.17
N GLY A 97 -15.24 -12.63 8.35
CA GLY A 97 -16.53 -13.33 8.41
C GLY A 97 -16.76 -14.00 9.77
N PRO A 98 -15.94 -14.98 10.18
CA PRO A 98 -16.07 -15.64 11.47
C PRO A 98 -15.80 -14.68 12.63
N LEU A 99 -14.89 -13.70 12.49
CA LEU A 99 -14.67 -12.71 13.56
C LEU A 99 -15.94 -11.88 13.84
N ARG A 100 -16.68 -11.48 12.80
CA ARG A 100 -17.99 -10.82 12.97
C ARG A 100 -19.04 -11.74 13.57
N LEU A 101 -19.01 -13.03 13.27
CA LEU A 101 -19.94 -13.99 13.84
C LEU A 101 -19.66 -14.21 15.33
N VAL A 102 -18.38 -14.34 15.70
CA VAL A 102 -17.93 -14.47 17.09
C VAL A 102 -18.27 -13.22 17.90
N THR A 103 -18.05 -12.01 17.37
CA THR A 103 -18.41 -10.78 18.09
C THR A 103 -19.92 -10.66 18.30
N LYS A 104 -20.74 -11.06 17.32
CA LYS A 104 -22.20 -11.12 17.47
C LYS A 104 -22.64 -12.16 18.49
N ALA A 105 -22.05 -13.36 18.46
CA ALA A 105 -22.33 -14.41 19.43
C ALA A 105 -21.96 -13.97 20.86
N PHE A 106 -20.82 -13.29 21.01
CA PHE A 106 -20.36 -12.77 22.29
C PHE A 106 -21.24 -11.61 22.80
N ALA A 107 -21.74 -10.76 21.91
CA ALA A 107 -22.72 -9.73 22.28
C ALA A 107 -24.03 -10.36 22.75
N ALA A 108 -24.55 -11.36 22.02
CA ALA A 108 -25.77 -12.06 22.39
C ALA A 108 -25.64 -12.79 23.72
N THR A 109 -24.51 -13.47 23.98
CA THR A 109 -24.29 -14.10 25.29
C THR A 109 -24.14 -13.08 26.41
N ARG A 110 -23.53 -11.91 26.17
CA ARG A 110 -23.50 -10.82 27.16
C ARG A 110 -24.89 -10.29 27.47
N ASP A 111 -25.72 -10.07 26.46
CA ASP A 111 -27.10 -9.60 26.66
C ASP A 111 -27.93 -10.64 27.44
N VAL A 112 -27.76 -11.93 27.14
CA VAL A 112 -28.41 -13.02 27.89
C VAL A 112 -27.88 -13.11 29.32
N VAL A 113 -26.58 -12.98 29.53
CA VAL A 113 -25.99 -12.98 30.88
C VAL A 113 -26.47 -11.77 31.69
N VAL A 114 -26.51 -10.58 31.09
CA VAL A 114 -27.04 -9.35 31.72
C VAL A 114 -28.53 -9.50 32.03
N ALA A 115 -29.32 -10.10 31.14
CA ALA A 115 -30.73 -10.38 31.38
C ALA A 115 -30.97 -11.47 32.43
N SER A 116 -30.06 -12.45 32.54
CA SER A 116 -30.09 -13.51 33.56
C SER A 116 -29.47 -13.11 34.89
N MET A 117 -28.88 -11.91 34.95
CA MET A 117 -28.33 -11.38 36.18
C MET A 117 -29.50 -11.03 37.11
N PRO A 118 -29.51 -11.54 38.37
CA PRO A 118 -30.55 -11.18 39.33
C PRO A 118 -30.61 -9.66 39.44
N PRO A 119 -31.81 -9.04 39.54
CA PRO A 119 -31.95 -7.59 39.56
C PRO A 119 -30.97 -7.05 40.60
N ALA A 120 -29.98 -6.29 40.12
CA ALA A 120 -28.91 -5.76 40.96
C ALA A 120 -29.58 -4.96 42.09
N LYS A 121 -29.68 -5.58 43.27
CA LYS A 121 -30.27 -4.95 44.44
C LYS A 121 -29.39 -3.74 44.75
N LYS A 122 -29.97 -2.56 44.54
CA LYS A 122 -29.41 -1.21 44.78
C LYS A 122 -28.48 -0.69 43.68
N GLU A 123 -29.09 -0.03 42.72
CA GLU A 123 -28.47 0.96 41.86
C GLU A 123 -27.88 2.11 42.73
N PRO A 124 -26.55 2.29 42.79
CA PRO A 124 -25.91 3.27 43.68
C PRO A 124 -26.24 4.72 43.28
N ALA A 125 -26.75 4.94 42.07
CA ALA A 125 -27.22 6.24 41.61
C ALA A 125 -28.44 6.72 42.43
N THR A 126 -29.37 5.82 42.76
CA THR A 126 -30.57 6.16 43.56
C THR A 126 -30.23 6.47 45.03
N ALA A 127 -29.19 5.83 45.57
CA ALA A 127 -28.69 6.14 46.90
C ALA A 127 -28.00 7.52 46.94
N ARG A 128 -27.23 7.86 45.89
CA ARG A 128 -26.56 9.16 45.77
C ARG A 128 -27.54 10.30 45.51
N THR A 129 -28.58 10.11 44.69
CA THR A 129 -29.60 11.14 44.49
C THR A 129 -30.44 11.39 45.73
N ARG A 130 -30.72 10.36 46.55
CA ARG A 130 -31.35 10.55 47.86
C ARG A 130 -30.43 11.26 48.86
N ALA A 131 -29.13 10.95 48.86
CA ALA A 131 -28.17 11.63 49.72
C ALA A 131 -28.09 13.13 49.37
N LEU A 132 -27.96 13.49 48.09
CA LEU A 132 -27.93 14.89 47.65
C LEU A 132 -29.24 15.63 47.92
N LYS A 133 -30.39 14.96 47.82
CA LYS A 133 -31.70 15.57 48.09
C LYS A 133 -31.92 15.85 49.59
N ASN A 134 -31.16 15.19 50.46
CA ASN A 134 -31.21 15.37 51.91
C ASN A 134 -30.12 16.33 52.42
N ASP A 135 -29.26 16.86 51.55
CA ASP A 135 -28.24 17.84 51.93
C ASP A 135 -28.88 19.24 52.06
N PRO A 136 -28.74 19.91 53.22
CA PRO A 136 -29.38 21.19 53.49
C PRO A 136 -28.89 22.32 52.55
N GLU A 137 -27.69 22.16 51.98
CA GLU A 137 -27.12 23.10 51.00
C GLU A 137 -27.87 23.08 49.65
N PHE A 138 -28.50 21.97 49.27
CA PHE A 138 -29.27 21.89 48.01
C PHE A 138 -30.72 22.33 48.17
N THR A 139 -31.30 22.23 49.37
CA THR A 139 -32.64 22.78 49.66
C THR A 139 -32.68 24.31 49.51
N SER A 140 -31.65 25.01 49.99
CA SER A 140 -31.56 26.46 49.86
C SER A 140 -31.41 26.90 48.41
N LEU A 141 -30.68 26.13 47.59
CA LEU A 141 -30.55 26.38 46.16
C LEU A 141 -31.85 26.08 45.41
N THR A 142 -32.59 25.03 45.78
CA THR A 142 -33.91 24.76 45.16
C THR A 142 -34.94 25.83 45.51
N ASP A 143 -34.90 26.43 46.70
CA ASP A 143 -35.77 27.56 47.05
C ASP A 143 -35.41 28.81 46.24
N LEU A 144 -34.11 29.07 46.01
CA LEU A 144 -33.66 30.14 45.12
C LEU A 144 -34.07 29.88 43.66
N PHE A 145 -33.95 28.65 43.17
CA PHE A 145 -34.39 28.29 41.80
C PHE A 145 -35.91 28.33 41.65
N SER A 146 -36.67 27.94 42.67
CA SER A 146 -38.14 28.05 42.69
C SER A 146 -38.59 29.51 42.72
N SER A 147 -37.88 30.34 43.50
CA SER A 147 -38.07 31.80 43.52
C SER A 147 -37.78 32.45 42.16
N VAL A 148 -36.74 31.99 41.44
CA VAL A 148 -36.42 32.45 40.08
C VAL A 148 -37.40 31.90 39.03
N ALA A 149 -37.89 30.67 39.18
CA ALA A 149 -38.88 30.07 38.28
C ALA A 149 -40.28 30.72 38.39
N ALA A 150 -40.58 31.37 39.51
CA ALA A 150 -41.79 32.18 39.70
C ALA A 150 -41.70 33.60 39.12
N ALA A 151 -40.53 34.02 38.62
CA ALA A 151 -40.38 35.27 37.89
C ALA A 151 -40.67 35.06 36.39
N PRO A 152 -41.52 35.87 35.75
CA PRO A 152 -41.87 35.69 34.34
C PRO A 152 -40.69 36.11 33.44
N VAL A 153 -39.81 35.16 33.13
CA VAL A 153 -38.80 35.36 32.09
C VAL A 153 -39.44 35.14 30.72
N SER A 154 -39.70 36.29 30.09
CA SER A 154 -40.16 36.45 28.73
C SER A 154 -39.47 35.52 27.74
N ALA A 155 -40.29 34.92 26.89
CA ALA A 155 -39.91 34.00 25.84
C ALA A 155 -38.77 34.52 24.97
N LYS A 156 -37.74 33.68 24.76
CA LYS A 156 -37.02 33.68 23.49
C LYS A 156 -36.81 32.25 23.02
N THR A 157 -37.85 31.74 22.37
CA THR A 157 -37.79 30.61 21.45
C THR A 157 -36.77 30.93 20.37
N SER A 158 -35.64 30.24 20.37
CA SER A 158 -34.82 30.08 19.15
C SER A 158 -34.70 28.59 18.87
N SER A 159 -35.53 28.17 17.93
CA SER A 159 -35.52 26.89 17.27
C SER A 159 -34.15 26.56 16.68
N ARG A 160 -33.66 25.33 16.86
CA ARG A 160 -32.99 24.64 15.76
C ARG A 160 -33.11 23.11 15.83
N ALA A 161 -34.12 22.65 15.09
CA ALA A 161 -34.25 21.41 14.35
C ALA A 161 -33.23 20.28 14.60
N SER A 162 -33.79 19.18 15.09
CA SER A 162 -33.51 17.79 14.73
C SER A 162 -33.01 17.56 13.29
N ARG A 163 -32.09 16.57 13.15
CA ARG A 163 -32.06 15.48 12.14
C ARG A 163 -32.16 15.91 10.65
N LYS A 164 -31.29 15.48 9.73
CA LYS A 164 -31.02 14.08 9.34
C LYS A 164 -29.96 14.06 8.24
N ALA A 165 -29.16 12.99 8.20
CA ALA A 165 -28.21 12.65 7.15
C ALA A 165 -28.88 12.46 5.78
N ALA A 166 -28.14 12.87 4.74
CA ALA A 166 -28.06 12.25 3.43
C ALA A 166 -26.59 12.33 3.00
#